data_AF-A0A0W8FSL6-F1
#
_entry.id   AF-A0A0W8FSL6-F1
#
_cell.length_a   1.000
_cell.length_b   1.000
_cell.length_c   1.000
_cell.angle_alpha   90.00
_cell.angle_beta   90.00
_cell.angle_gamma   90.00
#
_symmetry.space_group_name_H-M   'P 1'
#
loop_
_entity.id
_entity.type
_entity.pdbx_description
1 polymer ?
#
loop_
_entity_poly.entity_id
_entity_poly.type
_entity_poly.pdbx_seq_one_letter_code
_entity_poly.pdbx_strand_id
1 'polypeptide(L)'
;MKLEKIRTLIFPFIVCIALSSLISCGPKARVAVSQLDTPRHHTFTGLKLLQLEKYPDAQREFTMAIELNKNYSKAYTGLALVNIFTGKFDAAAKNLTLGSKYSTSDEEKLFANVCKIRYYITSKTDSKWLEMASNAFDEAVKIDPKYSPAYYYMGIAYKDALEFNQASQMFTKVIQLKTDHIADADAQLKFLQKIQQAMPATMEGKKIALVERITRADAAALFIEELKIKDLYQKQAAQIPETVVKEAERVSAEATTKDVETITSEVKEVGKKIIEAVSSIPAAAELIANDIADHPFKKDIEGVLEVGIRGLENNVKGNFRPNEVLSRGEYAIMMEDMLIKLTGEKDLASRYVSSKSLFPDVPADMPYFNAIISVTSREIMEAKNLKTGEFAPLKPLSGVEALLTIRKLKDKLKLN
;
A
#
# COMPACT_ATOMS: atom_id res chain seq x y z
N MET A 1 73.39 26.71 40.91
CA MET A 1 72.01 26.27 40.64
C MET A 1 72.06 25.25 39.52
N LYS A 2 71.52 24.05 39.76
CA LYS A 2 71.95 22.75 39.22
C LYS A 2 71.81 22.60 37.68
N LEU A 3 72.89 22.24 36.98
CA LEU A 3 72.83 21.67 35.62
C LEU A 3 71.91 20.44 35.54
N GLU A 4 71.77 19.70 36.64
CA GLU A 4 70.83 18.57 36.72
C GLU A 4 69.36 18.98 36.59
N LYS A 5 68.96 20.17 37.07
CA LYS A 5 67.57 20.64 36.95
C LYS A 5 67.20 21.04 35.53
N ILE A 6 68.16 21.46 34.71
CA ILE A 6 67.96 21.79 33.30
C ILE A 6 67.75 20.51 32.49
N ARG A 7 68.51 19.45 32.80
CA ARG A 7 68.41 18.16 32.11
C ARG A 7 67.13 17.40 32.46
N THR A 8 66.62 17.51 33.69
CA THR A 8 65.36 16.86 34.10
C THR A 8 64.10 17.59 33.63
N LEU A 9 64.18 18.89 33.29
CA LEU A 9 63.03 19.65 32.76
C LEU A 9 62.98 19.67 31.23
N ILE A 10 64.13 19.76 30.56
CA ILE A 10 64.20 19.86 29.08
C ILE A 10 64.02 18.50 28.42
N PHE A 11 64.54 17.42 29.00
CA PHE A 11 64.43 16.09 28.42
C PHE A 11 62.96 15.60 28.26
N PRO A 12 62.07 15.71 29.26
CA PRO A 12 60.67 15.35 29.06
C PRO A 12 59.95 16.30 28.09
N PHE A 13 60.36 17.57 27.99
CA PHE A 13 59.77 18.52 27.05
C PHE A 13 60.15 18.20 25.58
N ILE A 14 61.42 17.83 25.33
CA ILE A 14 61.88 17.37 24.00
C ILE A 14 61.23 16.03 23.64
N VAL A 15 61.09 15.12 24.60
CA VAL A 15 60.38 13.84 24.40
C VAL A 15 58.90 14.06 24.12
N CYS A 16 58.23 15.02 24.78
CA CYS A 16 56.84 15.40 24.46
C CYS A 16 56.70 16.07 23.08
N ILE A 17 57.66 16.88 22.63
CA ILE A 17 57.67 17.46 21.26
C ILE A 17 57.94 16.36 20.20
N ALA A 18 58.80 15.40 20.50
CA ALA A 18 59.06 14.24 19.64
C ALA A 18 57.86 13.26 19.60
N LEU A 19 57.14 13.09 20.70
CA LEU A 19 55.92 12.28 20.76
C LEU A 19 54.71 12.96 20.11
N SER A 20 54.60 14.30 20.21
CA SER A 20 53.52 15.05 19.55
C SER A 20 53.71 15.20 18.03
N SER A 21 54.94 15.06 17.52
CA SER A 21 55.21 14.97 16.08
C SER A 21 54.91 13.60 15.47
N LEU A 22 54.68 12.56 16.28
CA LEU A 22 54.26 11.23 15.83
C LEU A 22 52.73 11.07 15.74
N ILE A 23 51.93 12.05 16.18
CA ILE A 23 50.46 11.96 16.22
C ILE A 23 49.79 12.50 14.94
N SER A 24 50.55 13.14 14.03
CA SER A 24 49.98 13.66 12.77
C SER A 24 50.29 12.76 11.57
N CYS A 25 49.82 11.52 11.62
CA CYS A 25 49.73 10.65 10.44
C CYS A 25 48.37 9.96 10.43
N GLY A 26 47.32 10.72 10.14
CA GLY A 26 46.10 10.10 9.59
C GLY A 26 46.46 9.38 8.29
N PRO A 27 45.77 8.27 7.92
CA PRO A 27 46.10 7.53 6.71
C PRO A 27 46.11 8.47 5.51
N LYS A 28 47.22 8.48 4.74
CA LYS A 28 47.35 9.34 3.55
C LYS A 28 46.19 9.04 2.59
N ALA A 29 45.63 10.09 1.99
CA ALA A 29 44.63 9.93 0.95
C ALA A 29 45.20 9.03 -0.17
N ARG A 30 44.36 8.17 -0.73
CA ARG A 30 44.78 7.31 -1.85
C ARG A 30 45.25 8.20 -3.00
N VAL A 31 46.36 7.83 -3.62
CA VAL A 31 46.86 8.52 -4.82
C VAL A 31 46.08 8.01 -6.04
N ALA A 32 45.58 8.94 -6.86
CA ALA A 32 44.89 8.62 -8.09
C ALA A 32 45.81 7.85 -9.06
N VAL A 33 45.33 6.73 -9.59
CA VAL A 33 46.08 5.81 -10.47
C VAL A 33 45.82 6.11 -11.96
N SER A 34 44.81 6.92 -12.28
CA SER A 34 44.41 7.27 -13.65
C SER A 34 43.67 8.62 -13.69
N GLN A 35 43.55 9.22 -14.88
CA GLN A 35 42.75 10.44 -15.13
C GLN A 35 41.27 10.27 -14.75
N LEU A 36 40.75 9.04 -14.75
CA LEU A 36 39.38 8.74 -14.33
C LEU A 36 39.27 8.36 -12.83
N ASP A 37 40.39 8.20 -12.12
CA ASP A 37 40.43 7.86 -10.68
C ASP A 37 40.17 9.13 -9.83
N THR A 38 38.95 9.66 -9.95
CA THR A 38 38.52 10.90 -9.27
C THR A 38 37.31 10.64 -8.37
N PRO A 39 37.14 11.38 -7.26
CA PRO A 39 35.97 11.25 -6.39
C PRO A 39 34.64 11.42 -7.15
N ARG A 40 34.62 12.35 -8.11
CA ARG A 40 33.45 12.62 -8.96
C ARG A 40 33.09 11.43 -9.84
N HIS A 41 34.08 10.83 -10.51
CA HIS A 41 33.84 9.69 -11.39
C HIS A 41 33.34 8.48 -10.61
N HIS A 42 34.02 8.13 -9.51
CA HIS A 42 33.57 7.06 -8.62
C HIS A 42 32.16 7.28 -8.09
N THR A 43 31.82 8.51 -7.68
CA THR A 43 30.46 8.83 -7.23
C THR A 43 29.43 8.70 -8.35
N PHE A 44 29.75 9.16 -9.56
CA PHE A 44 28.86 8.97 -10.72
C PHE A 44 28.61 7.50 -11.01
N THR A 45 29.68 6.69 -11.06
CA THR A 45 29.59 5.23 -11.25
C THR A 45 28.80 4.56 -10.12
N GLY A 46 29.05 4.95 -8.87
CA GLY A 46 28.30 4.48 -7.70
C GLY A 46 26.80 4.77 -7.80
N LEU A 47 26.41 5.96 -8.25
CA LEU A 47 24.99 6.30 -8.46
C LEU A 47 24.35 5.48 -9.59
N LYS A 48 25.09 5.17 -10.66
CA LYS A 48 24.61 4.27 -11.72
C LYS A 48 24.44 2.84 -11.23
N LEU A 49 25.39 2.32 -10.46
CA LEU A 49 25.28 1.00 -9.86
C LEU A 49 24.13 0.91 -8.86
N LEU A 50 23.86 1.99 -8.11
CA LEU A 50 22.71 2.10 -7.23
C LEU A 50 21.38 2.01 -8.00
N GLN A 51 21.27 2.70 -9.14
CA GLN A 51 20.09 2.60 -10.02
C GLN A 51 19.88 1.19 -10.58
N LEU A 52 20.96 0.41 -10.72
CA LEU A 52 20.93 -1.00 -11.13
C LEU A 52 20.82 -1.96 -9.94
N GLU A 53 20.57 -1.45 -8.73
CA GLU A 53 20.45 -2.22 -7.48
C GLU A 53 21.71 -3.05 -7.11
N LYS A 54 22.86 -2.71 -7.70
CA LYS A 54 24.15 -3.35 -7.40
C LYS A 54 24.78 -2.72 -6.16
N TYR A 55 24.13 -2.91 -5.01
CA TYR A 55 24.50 -2.24 -3.76
C TYR A 55 25.95 -2.48 -3.32
N PRO A 56 26.52 -3.69 -3.37
CA PRO A 56 27.92 -3.91 -2.98
C PRO A 56 28.91 -3.16 -3.87
N ASP A 57 28.66 -3.13 -5.19
CA ASP A 57 29.51 -2.40 -6.13
C ASP A 57 29.38 -0.89 -5.93
N ALA A 58 28.16 -0.38 -5.77
CA ALA A 58 27.93 1.03 -5.48
C ALA A 58 28.64 1.47 -4.20
N GLN A 59 28.58 0.65 -3.14
CA GLN A 59 29.29 0.90 -1.89
C GLN A 59 30.80 1.02 -2.12
N ARG A 60 31.39 0.08 -2.87
CA ARG A 60 32.84 0.11 -3.19
C ARG A 60 33.22 1.41 -3.90
N GLU A 61 32.46 1.83 -4.90
CA GLU A 61 32.74 3.07 -5.64
C GLU A 61 32.68 4.31 -4.72
N PHE A 62 31.66 4.43 -3.86
CA PHE A 62 31.61 5.54 -2.92
C PHE A 62 32.74 5.50 -1.88
N THR A 63 33.15 4.31 -1.44
CA THR A 63 34.34 4.15 -0.57
C THR A 63 35.61 4.63 -1.28
N MET A 64 35.83 4.26 -2.54
CA MET A 64 36.98 4.75 -3.32
C MET A 64 36.96 6.28 -3.45
N ALA A 65 35.79 6.89 -3.66
CA ALA A 65 35.67 8.35 -3.70
C ALA A 65 36.07 9.02 -2.38
N ILE A 66 35.73 8.42 -1.23
CA ILE A 66 36.12 8.91 0.11
C ILE A 66 37.62 8.72 0.37
N GLU A 67 38.21 7.62 -0.10
CA GLU A 67 39.64 7.36 0.03
C GLU A 67 40.48 8.40 -0.74
N LEU A 68 40.00 8.84 -1.90
CA LEU A 68 40.61 9.90 -2.72
C LEU A 68 40.39 11.29 -2.11
N ASN A 69 39.20 11.55 -1.55
CA ASN A 69 38.89 12.79 -0.84
C ASN A 69 37.98 12.52 0.37
N LYS A 70 38.56 12.58 1.57
CA LYS A 70 37.89 12.31 2.84
C LYS A 70 36.79 13.31 3.20
N ASN A 71 36.74 14.44 2.52
CA ASN A 71 35.71 15.47 2.71
C ASN A 71 34.78 15.54 1.49
N TYR A 72 34.65 14.46 0.70
CA TYR A 72 33.79 14.46 -0.48
C TYR A 72 32.33 14.18 -0.13
N SER A 73 31.54 15.23 0.05
CA SER A 73 30.13 15.19 0.46
C SER A 73 29.29 14.17 -0.31
N LYS A 74 29.33 14.20 -1.65
CA LYS A 74 28.47 13.35 -2.50
C LYS A 74 28.71 11.86 -2.29
N ALA A 75 29.93 11.43 -1.96
CA ALA A 75 30.21 10.03 -1.71
C ALA A 75 29.63 9.54 -0.38
N TYR A 76 29.69 10.36 0.67
CA TYR A 76 29.00 10.05 1.93
C TYR A 76 27.48 10.01 1.74
N THR A 77 26.91 10.97 1.02
CA THR A 77 25.47 10.95 0.68
C THR A 77 25.12 9.72 -0.17
N GLY A 78 25.98 9.31 -1.11
CA GLY A 78 25.84 8.08 -1.89
C GLY A 78 25.86 6.82 -1.02
N LEU A 79 26.79 6.72 -0.06
CA LEU A 79 26.80 5.64 0.93
C LEU A 79 25.53 5.65 1.79
N ALA A 80 25.02 6.82 2.15
CA ALA A 80 23.76 6.89 2.88
C ALA A 80 22.61 6.30 2.06
N LEU A 81 22.53 6.60 0.76
CA LEU A 81 21.53 5.98 -0.13
C LEU A 81 21.67 4.46 -0.17
N VAL A 82 22.88 3.91 -0.31
CA VAL A 82 23.09 2.46 -0.26
C VAL A 82 22.58 1.88 1.07
N ASN A 83 22.87 2.55 2.18
CA ASN A 83 22.42 2.09 3.50
C ASN A 83 20.91 2.22 3.69
N ILE A 84 20.25 3.22 3.11
CA ILE A 84 18.78 3.33 3.08
C ILE A 84 18.17 2.13 2.36
N PHE A 85 18.65 1.82 1.15
CA PHE A 85 18.13 0.68 0.37
C PHE A 85 18.46 -0.69 0.97
N THR A 86 19.52 -0.79 1.76
CA THR A 86 19.91 -2.04 2.44
C THR A 86 19.40 -2.12 3.89
N GLY A 87 18.53 -1.20 4.32
CA GLY A 87 17.90 -1.20 5.64
C GLY A 87 18.84 -0.87 6.82
N LYS A 88 20.07 -0.41 6.54
CA LYS A 88 21.09 -0.07 7.55
C LYS A 88 20.93 1.37 8.03
N PHE A 89 19.79 1.68 8.66
CA PHE A 89 19.40 3.06 8.95
C PHE A 89 20.39 3.83 9.85
N ASP A 90 20.99 3.19 10.85
CA ASP A 90 22.01 3.84 11.69
C ASP A 90 23.26 4.26 10.89
N ALA A 91 23.70 3.42 9.96
CA ALA A 91 24.81 3.73 9.08
C ALA A 91 24.42 4.81 8.06
N ALA A 92 23.17 4.80 7.57
CA ALA A 92 22.64 5.85 6.70
C ALA A 92 22.65 7.21 7.40
N ALA A 93 22.18 7.29 8.65
CA ALA A 93 22.17 8.53 9.43
C ALA A 93 23.58 9.11 9.66
N LYS A 94 24.56 8.24 10.00
CA LYS A 94 25.97 8.65 10.15
C LYS A 94 26.53 9.19 8.83
N ASN A 95 26.31 8.49 7.73
CA ASN A 95 26.77 8.91 6.41
C ASN A 95 26.07 10.19 5.92
N LEU A 96 24.77 10.38 6.19
CA LEU A 96 24.05 11.63 5.92
C LEU A 96 24.61 12.82 6.70
N THR A 97 24.99 12.59 7.96
CA THR A 97 25.59 13.62 8.82
C THR A 97 26.93 14.08 8.24
N LEU A 98 27.78 13.14 7.80
CA LEU A 98 29.05 13.45 7.15
C LEU A 98 28.84 14.12 5.78
N GLY A 99 27.90 13.61 4.96
CA GLY A 99 27.55 14.20 3.67
C GLY A 99 27.11 15.66 3.81
N SER A 100 26.25 15.95 4.79
CA SER A 100 25.81 17.32 5.10
C SER A 100 26.96 18.19 5.60
N LYS A 101 27.77 17.67 6.54
CA LYS A 101 28.93 18.38 7.12
C LYS A 101 29.93 18.82 6.06
N TYR A 102 30.19 17.97 5.08
CA TYR A 102 31.17 18.23 4.02
C TYR A 102 30.59 18.92 2.78
N SER A 103 29.28 19.18 2.75
CA SER A 103 28.67 19.87 1.61
C SER A 103 29.14 21.32 1.56
N THR A 104 29.61 21.75 0.39
CA THR A 104 30.13 23.12 0.18
C THR A 104 29.36 23.86 -0.88
N SER A 105 28.91 23.15 -1.92
CA SER A 105 28.10 23.70 -3.00
C SER A 105 26.61 23.52 -2.76
N ASP A 106 25.80 24.34 -3.41
CA ASP A 106 24.35 24.24 -3.36
C ASP A 106 23.84 22.93 -3.97
N GLU A 107 24.49 22.42 -5.02
CA GLU A 107 24.21 21.10 -5.59
C GLU A 107 24.40 19.96 -4.57
N GLU A 108 25.49 20.02 -3.78
CA GLU A 108 25.75 19.03 -2.73
C GLU A 108 24.74 19.10 -1.58
N LYS A 109 24.35 20.31 -1.18
CA LYS A 109 23.31 20.53 -0.15
C LYS A 109 21.95 20.02 -0.63
N LEU A 110 21.57 20.31 -1.88
CA LEU A 110 20.35 19.80 -2.51
C LEU A 110 20.32 18.27 -2.54
N PHE A 111 21.44 17.65 -2.94
CA PHE A 111 21.57 16.19 -2.96
C PHE A 111 21.45 15.59 -1.54
N ALA A 112 22.10 16.18 -0.55
CA ALA A 112 22.01 15.75 0.84
C ALA A 112 20.59 15.90 1.41
N ASN A 113 19.90 17.02 1.15
CA ASN A 113 18.53 17.25 1.63
C ASN A 113 17.53 16.28 1.00
N VAL A 114 17.61 16.01 -0.31
CA VAL A 114 16.79 14.96 -0.94
C VAL A 114 17.08 13.57 -0.35
N CYS A 115 18.34 13.26 -0.07
CA CYS A 115 18.69 12.01 0.60
C CYS A 115 18.11 11.93 2.03
N LYS A 116 18.02 13.05 2.77
CA LYS A 116 17.34 13.10 4.08
C LYS A 116 15.84 12.83 3.97
N ILE A 117 15.16 13.46 3.01
CA ILE A 117 13.72 13.19 2.76
C ILE A 117 13.51 11.69 2.57
N ARG A 118 14.30 11.07 1.70
CA ARG A 118 14.24 9.62 1.43
C ARG A 118 14.54 8.79 2.68
N TYR A 119 15.54 9.18 3.47
CA TYR A 119 15.85 8.51 4.73
C TYR A 119 14.64 8.51 5.67
N TYR A 120 13.99 9.66 5.89
CA TYR A 120 12.84 9.75 6.79
C TYR A 120 11.62 8.97 6.29
N ILE A 121 11.37 8.96 4.98
CA ILE A 121 10.29 8.16 4.37
C ILE A 121 10.55 6.66 4.55
N THR A 122 11.79 6.19 4.39
CA THR A 122 12.08 4.75 4.43
C THR A 122 12.30 4.23 5.85
N SER A 123 12.94 5.00 6.73
CA SER A 123 13.25 4.53 8.08
C SER A 123 12.04 4.57 9.01
N LYS A 124 11.20 5.62 8.91
CA LYS A 124 10.05 5.91 9.79
C LYS A 124 10.32 5.62 11.27
N THR A 125 11.56 5.83 11.72
CA THR A 125 12.01 5.52 13.08
C THR A 125 11.43 6.48 14.13
N ASP A 126 11.06 7.69 13.69
CA ASP A 126 10.44 8.73 14.51
C ASP A 126 9.00 8.95 14.06
N SER A 127 8.06 9.12 14.99
CA SER A 127 6.66 9.41 14.66
C SER A 127 6.49 10.75 13.91
N LYS A 128 7.47 11.65 14.02
CA LYS A 128 7.56 12.93 13.31
C LYS A 128 8.29 12.84 11.97
N TRP A 129 8.46 11.66 11.40
CA TRP A 129 9.18 11.47 10.13
C TRP A 129 8.70 12.40 9.00
N LEU A 130 7.40 12.70 8.94
CA LEU A 130 6.83 13.62 7.93
C LEU A 130 7.23 15.08 8.17
N GLU A 131 7.31 15.51 9.43
CA GLU A 131 7.80 16.84 9.80
C GLU A 131 9.30 16.96 9.46
N MET A 132 10.09 15.92 9.75
CA MET A 132 11.51 15.89 9.42
C MET A 132 11.76 15.89 7.90
N ALA A 133 10.93 15.16 7.14
CA ALA A 133 10.94 15.21 5.67
C ALA A 133 10.57 16.60 5.15
N SER A 134 9.53 17.23 5.71
CA SER A 134 9.12 18.61 5.38
C SER A 134 10.25 19.62 5.64
N ASN A 135 10.93 19.53 6.80
CA ASN A 135 12.05 20.41 7.12
C ASN A 135 13.21 20.25 6.12
N ALA A 136 13.54 19.02 5.72
CA ALA A 136 14.57 18.78 4.70
C ALA A 136 14.14 19.30 3.32
N PHE A 137 12.85 19.19 2.98
CA PHE A 137 12.27 19.78 1.78
C PHE A 137 12.35 21.31 1.78
N ASP A 138 11.99 21.96 2.89
CA ASP A 138 12.06 23.41 3.05
C ASP A 138 13.49 23.94 2.85
N GLU A 139 14.48 23.26 3.42
CA GLU A 139 15.89 23.58 3.20
C GLU A 139 16.31 23.39 1.73
N ALA A 140 15.75 22.40 1.02
CA ALA A 140 16.04 22.22 -0.41
C ALA A 140 15.42 23.32 -1.27
N VAL A 141 14.15 23.68 -1.06
CA VAL A 141 13.48 24.70 -1.87
C VAL A 141 13.95 26.13 -1.56
N LYS A 142 14.53 26.38 -0.38
CA LYS A 142 15.27 27.62 -0.08
C LYS A 142 16.50 27.79 -0.97
N ILE A 143 17.18 26.69 -1.30
CA ILE A 143 18.38 26.69 -2.14
C ILE A 143 17.97 26.83 -3.62
N ASP A 144 17.06 25.96 -4.07
CA ASP A 144 16.52 26.02 -5.43
C ASP A 144 15.02 25.68 -5.44
N PRO A 145 14.13 26.69 -5.59
CA PRO A 145 12.69 26.49 -5.69
C PRO A 145 12.24 25.70 -6.94
N LYS A 146 13.14 25.41 -7.88
CA LYS A 146 12.87 24.64 -9.10
C LYS A 146 13.51 23.25 -9.08
N TYR A 147 14.06 22.82 -7.94
CA TYR A 147 14.67 21.50 -7.82
C TYR A 147 13.62 20.39 -7.73
N SER A 148 13.26 19.85 -8.89
CA SER A 148 12.21 18.84 -9.06
C SER A 148 12.33 17.62 -8.12
N PRO A 149 13.53 17.04 -7.88
CA PRO A 149 13.66 15.91 -6.96
C PRO A 149 13.14 16.18 -5.54
N ALA A 150 13.27 17.40 -5.01
CA ALA A 150 12.73 17.73 -3.69
C ALA A 150 11.19 17.60 -3.66
N TYR A 151 10.51 18.15 -4.67
CA TYR A 151 9.05 18.02 -4.79
C TYR A 151 8.63 16.56 -5.02
N TYR A 152 9.35 15.80 -5.85
CA TYR A 152 9.03 14.40 -6.09
C TYR A 152 9.05 13.57 -4.81
N TYR A 153 10.14 13.63 -4.05
CA TYR A 153 10.24 12.86 -2.81
C TYR A 153 9.32 13.39 -1.71
N MET A 154 8.99 14.69 -1.69
CA MET A 154 7.95 15.21 -0.80
C MET A 154 6.55 14.68 -1.17
N GLY A 155 6.26 14.52 -2.46
CA GLY A 155 5.03 13.85 -2.92
C GLY A 155 4.95 12.40 -2.46
N ILE A 156 6.07 11.68 -2.47
CA ILE A 156 6.16 10.33 -1.90
C ILE A 156 5.93 10.37 -0.39
N ALA A 157 6.51 11.33 0.35
CA ALA A 157 6.29 11.48 1.79
C ALA A 157 4.81 11.68 2.12
N TYR A 158 4.12 12.59 1.44
CA TYR A 158 2.68 12.80 1.65
C TYR A 158 1.84 11.58 1.26
N LYS A 159 2.21 10.86 0.19
CA LYS A 159 1.52 9.62 -0.19
C LYS A 159 1.64 8.57 0.91
N ASP A 160 2.83 8.38 1.46
CA ASP A 160 3.10 7.45 2.55
C ASP A 160 2.43 7.85 3.88
N ALA A 161 2.18 9.14 4.06
CA ALA A 161 1.38 9.69 5.15
C ALA A 161 -0.13 9.59 4.90
N LEU A 162 -0.56 9.03 3.75
CA LEU A 162 -1.97 8.93 3.32
C LEU A 162 -2.63 10.31 3.09
N GLU A 163 -1.81 11.34 2.86
CA GLU A 163 -2.17 12.72 2.57
C GLU A 163 -2.22 12.94 1.04
N PHE A 164 -3.16 12.25 0.38
CA PHE A 164 -3.20 12.13 -1.09
C PHE A 164 -3.38 13.47 -1.84
N ASN A 165 -4.03 14.46 -1.21
CA ASN A 165 -4.20 15.78 -1.80
C ASN A 165 -2.87 16.54 -1.85
N GLN A 166 -2.13 16.60 -0.74
CA GLN A 166 -0.80 17.22 -0.72
C GLN A 166 0.19 16.47 -1.61
N ALA A 167 0.13 15.13 -1.64
CA ALA A 167 0.93 14.33 -2.55
C ALA A 167 0.68 14.69 -4.02
N SER A 168 -0.59 14.84 -4.42
CA SER A 168 -0.97 15.23 -5.78
C SER A 168 -0.47 16.64 -6.14
N GLN A 169 -0.48 17.58 -5.20
CA GLN A 169 0.06 18.93 -5.41
C GLN A 169 1.57 18.88 -5.66
N MET A 170 2.31 18.09 -4.89
CA MET A 170 3.76 17.92 -5.06
C MET A 170 4.10 17.29 -6.42
N PHE A 171 3.41 16.22 -6.83
CA PHE A 171 3.64 15.60 -8.15
C PHE A 171 3.23 16.53 -9.30
N THR A 172 2.16 17.31 -9.14
CA THR A 172 1.78 18.33 -10.12
C THR A 172 2.88 19.37 -10.30
N LYS A 173 3.51 19.80 -9.19
CA LYS A 173 4.64 20.72 -9.24
C LYS A 173 5.84 20.15 -10.00
N VAL A 174 6.17 18.86 -9.81
CA VAL A 174 7.21 18.17 -10.59
C VAL A 174 6.94 18.24 -12.10
N ILE A 175 5.71 17.95 -12.52
CA ILE A 175 5.31 17.99 -13.94
C ILE A 175 5.42 19.42 -14.50
N GLN A 176 5.06 20.43 -13.71
CA GLN A 176 5.17 21.84 -14.10
C GLN A 176 6.61 22.32 -14.25
N LEU A 177 7.54 21.79 -13.45
CA LEU A 177 8.96 22.16 -13.50
C LEU A 177 9.66 21.65 -14.78
N LYS A 178 9.15 20.58 -15.40
CA LYS A 178 9.63 20.03 -16.69
C LYS A 178 11.14 19.68 -16.71
N THR A 179 11.68 19.21 -15.58
CA THR A 179 13.07 18.75 -15.47
C THR A 179 13.13 17.25 -15.16
N ASP A 180 13.49 16.87 -13.93
CA ASP A 180 13.61 15.48 -13.51
C ASP A 180 12.29 14.90 -12.99
N HIS A 181 12.17 13.56 -12.97
CA HIS A 181 11.03 12.81 -12.41
C HIS A 181 9.64 13.06 -13.04
N ILE A 182 9.56 13.66 -14.23
CA ILE A 182 8.27 13.99 -14.87
C ILE A 182 7.41 12.72 -15.08
N ALA A 183 7.98 11.69 -15.69
CA ALA A 183 7.26 10.45 -15.99
C ALA A 183 6.82 9.71 -14.71
N ASP A 184 7.71 9.65 -13.71
CA ASP A 184 7.42 9.04 -12.42
C ASP A 184 6.29 9.79 -11.70
N ALA A 185 6.36 11.12 -11.67
CA ALA A 185 5.35 11.97 -11.04
C ALA A 185 3.99 11.89 -11.75
N ASP A 186 3.96 11.84 -13.08
CA ASP A 186 2.73 11.63 -13.85
C ASP A 186 2.08 10.27 -13.53
N ALA A 187 2.88 9.21 -13.41
CA ALA A 187 2.39 7.91 -12.98
C ALA A 187 1.81 7.93 -11.55
N GLN A 188 2.52 8.56 -10.60
CA GLN A 188 2.02 8.71 -9.22
C GLN A 188 0.73 9.54 -9.18
N LEU A 189 0.65 10.64 -9.93
CA LEU A 189 -0.52 11.52 -9.97
C LEU A 189 -1.75 10.79 -10.52
N LYS A 190 -1.60 10.04 -11.62
CA LYS A 190 -2.68 9.21 -12.19
C LYS A 190 -3.16 8.15 -11.21
N PHE A 191 -2.25 7.55 -10.44
CA PHE A 191 -2.62 6.60 -9.40
C PHE A 191 -3.40 7.27 -8.26
N LEU A 192 -2.95 8.43 -7.76
CA LEU A 192 -3.64 9.18 -6.72
C LEU A 192 -5.02 9.67 -7.14
N GLN A 193 -5.20 10.07 -8.41
CA GLN A 193 -6.51 10.43 -8.96
C GLN A 193 -7.52 9.29 -8.85
N LYS A 194 -7.10 8.03 -9.06
CA LYS A 194 -7.97 6.86 -8.88
C LYS A 194 -8.36 6.68 -7.41
N ILE A 195 -7.44 6.91 -6.48
CA ILE A 195 -7.74 6.85 -5.04
C ILE A 195 -8.72 7.97 -4.65
N GLN A 196 -8.52 9.19 -5.15
CA GLN A 196 -9.42 10.31 -4.91
C GLN A 196 -10.82 10.04 -5.48
N GLN A 197 -10.92 9.43 -6.66
CA GLN A 197 -12.20 8.99 -7.24
C GLN A 197 -12.88 7.90 -6.39
N ALA A 198 -12.10 6.99 -5.81
CA ALA A 198 -12.62 5.95 -4.94
C ALA A 198 -13.12 6.48 -3.59
N MET A 199 -12.67 7.67 -3.18
CA MET A 199 -13.08 8.38 -1.97
C MET A 199 -13.06 7.51 -0.68
N PRO A 200 -11.94 6.85 -0.34
CA PRO A 200 -11.85 6.07 0.91
C PRO A 200 -12.09 6.98 2.12
N ALA A 201 -13.02 6.58 2.98
CA ALA A 201 -13.45 7.37 4.13
C ALA A 201 -12.63 7.07 5.40
N THR A 202 -12.11 5.85 5.51
CA THR A 202 -11.38 5.36 6.69
C THR A 202 -9.87 5.36 6.44
N MET A 203 -9.09 5.33 7.52
CA MET A 203 -7.63 5.20 7.42
C MET A 203 -7.23 3.84 6.85
N GLU A 204 -7.96 2.80 7.20
CA GLU A 204 -7.79 1.43 6.72
C GLU A 204 -8.04 1.34 5.21
N GLY A 205 -9.14 1.92 4.73
CA GLY A 205 -9.40 2.01 3.28
C GLY A 205 -8.31 2.78 2.55
N LYS A 206 -7.79 3.88 3.12
CA LYS A 206 -6.64 4.59 2.54
C LYS A 206 -5.38 3.72 2.48
N LYS A 207 -5.09 2.90 3.50
CA LYS A 207 -3.96 1.95 3.49
C LYS A 207 -4.17 0.88 2.42
N ILE A 208 -5.36 0.26 2.38
CA ILE A 208 -5.71 -0.78 1.42
C ILE A 208 -5.63 -0.23 -0.01
N ALA A 209 -6.01 1.03 -0.26
CA ALA A 209 -5.89 1.67 -1.57
C ALA A 209 -4.46 1.62 -2.16
N LEU A 210 -3.42 1.57 -1.31
CA LEU A 210 -2.02 1.48 -1.72
C LEU A 210 -1.52 0.05 -1.95
N VAL A 211 -2.30 -0.96 -1.58
CA VAL A 211 -1.91 -2.37 -1.72
C VAL A 211 -2.10 -2.85 -3.16
N GLU A 212 -1.06 -3.48 -3.71
CA GLU A 212 -1.08 -4.00 -5.09
C GLU A 212 -2.03 -5.18 -5.28
N ARG A 213 -2.22 -5.98 -4.23
CA ARG A 213 -3.02 -7.21 -4.23
C ARG A 213 -3.74 -7.35 -2.90
N ILE A 214 -5.06 -7.22 -2.89
CA ILE A 214 -5.83 -7.36 -1.65
C ILE A 214 -5.95 -8.83 -1.25
N THR A 215 -6.12 -9.05 0.04
CA THR A 215 -6.44 -10.35 0.64
C THR A 215 -7.93 -10.47 0.97
N ARG A 216 -8.35 -11.66 1.38
CA ARG A 216 -9.70 -11.90 1.93
C ARG A 216 -10.01 -11.01 3.13
N ALA A 217 -9.02 -10.78 4.00
CA ALA A 217 -9.20 -9.92 5.17
C ALA A 217 -9.32 -8.44 4.80
N ASP A 218 -8.56 -7.98 3.79
CA ASP A 218 -8.71 -6.62 3.27
C ASP A 218 -10.11 -6.39 2.69
N ALA A 219 -10.64 -7.36 1.93
CA ALA A 219 -12.01 -7.26 1.41
C ALA A 219 -13.05 -7.22 2.54
N ALA A 220 -12.86 -8.02 3.60
CA ALA A 220 -13.72 -7.97 4.78
C ALA A 220 -13.73 -6.58 5.42
N ALA A 221 -12.54 -6.00 5.66
CA ALA A 221 -12.40 -4.65 6.20
C ALA A 221 -13.06 -3.61 5.29
N LEU A 222 -12.86 -3.69 3.97
CA LEU A 222 -13.52 -2.78 3.03
C LEU A 222 -15.06 -2.89 3.08
N PHE A 223 -15.61 -4.09 3.18
CA PHE A 223 -17.07 -4.26 3.20
C PHE A 223 -17.71 -3.80 4.50
N ILE A 224 -17.03 -3.99 5.63
CA ILE A 224 -17.53 -3.61 6.95
C ILE A 224 -17.30 -2.12 7.22
N GLU A 225 -16.09 -1.62 7.02
CA GLU A 225 -15.71 -0.25 7.43
C GLU A 225 -16.02 0.80 6.36
N GLU A 226 -15.74 0.50 5.08
CA GLU A 226 -15.97 1.46 3.99
C GLU A 226 -17.39 1.40 3.42
N LEU A 227 -17.86 0.19 3.07
CA LEU A 227 -19.20 0.02 2.50
C LEU A 227 -20.31 0.02 3.57
N LYS A 228 -19.98 -0.31 4.83
CA LYS A 228 -20.94 -0.43 5.93
C LYS A 228 -22.07 -1.40 5.60
N ILE A 229 -21.70 -2.56 5.05
CA ILE A 229 -22.65 -3.53 4.49
C ILE A 229 -23.71 -4.01 5.49
N LYS A 230 -23.36 -4.11 6.78
CA LYS A 230 -24.30 -4.45 7.86
C LYS A 230 -25.46 -3.44 7.93
N ASP A 231 -25.16 -2.15 7.97
CA ASP A 231 -26.16 -1.08 8.02
C ASP A 231 -27.04 -1.09 6.77
N LEU A 232 -26.44 -1.35 5.60
CA LEU A 232 -27.16 -1.41 4.33
C LEU A 232 -28.18 -2.56 4.31
N TYR A 233 -27.78 -3.75 4.78
CA TYR A 233 -28.68 -4.90 4.82
C TYR A 233 -29.77 -4.76 5.87
N GLN A 234 -29.45 -4.18 7.03
CA GLN A 234 -30.47 -3.88 8.05
C GLN A 234 -31.51 -2.88 7.53
N LYS A 235 -31.07 -1.83 6.83
CA LYS A 235 -31.99 -0.88 6.17
C LYS A 235 -32.86 -1.54 5.11
N GLN A 236 -32.31 -2.50 4.37
CA GLN A 236 -33.07 -3.24 3.37
C GLN A 236 -34.09 -4.19 4.02
N ALA A 237 -33.71 -4.88 5.10
CA ALA A 237 -34.61 -5.75 5.86
C ALA A 237 -35.75 -4.96 6.52
N ALA A 238 -35.48 -3.75 7.03
CA ALA A 238 -36.49 -2.87 7.62
C ALA A 238 -37.52 -2.33 6.60
N GLN A 239 -37.22 -2.38 5.30
CA GLN A 239 -38.16 -2.03 4.24
C GLN A 239 -39.13 -3.18 3.90
N ILE A 240 -38.91 -4.38 4.44
CA ILE A 240 -39.82 -5.50 4.28
C ILE A 240 -41.03 -5.25 5.19
N PRO A 241 -42.28 -5.28 4.67
CA PRO A 241 -43.47 -5.02 5.47
C PRO A 241 -43.56 -5.92 6.70
N GLU A 242 -43.92 -5.34 7.85
CA GLU A 242 -44.04 -6.02 9.14
C GLU A 242 -44.94 -7.26 9.10
N THR A 243 -45.93 -7.27 8.19
CA THR A 243 -46.81 -8.40 7.93
C THR A 243 -46.07 -9.61 7.36
N VAL A 244 -45.13 -9.39 6.44
CA VAL A 244 -44.30 -10.44 5.83
C VAL A 244 -43.31 -11.00 6.83
N VAL A 245 -42.77 -10.15 7.71
CA VAL A 245 -41.87 -10.58 8.79
C VAL A 245 -42.62 -11.43 9.82
N LYS A 246 -43.79 -10.99 10.28
CA LYS A 246 -44.65 -11.74 11.22
C LYS A 246 -45.12 -13.07 10.65
N GLU A 247 -45.38 -13.14 9.34
CA GLU A 247 -45.79 -14.37 8.67
C GLU A 247 -44.60 -15.33 8.48
N ALA A 248 -43.40 -14.82 8.21
CA ALA A 248 -42.17 -15.62 8.18
C ALA A 248 -41.78 -16.17 9.57
N GLU A 249 -41.89 -15.36 10.61
CA GLU A 249 -41.66 -15.78 12.00
C GLU A 249 -42.66 -16.85 12.43
N ARG A 250 -43.95 -16.68 12.10
CA ARG A 250 -45.00 -17.66 12.36
C ARG A 250 -44.74 -18.99 11.67
N VAL A 251 -44.37 -18.97 10.39
CA VAL A 251 -44.04 -20.20 9.63
C VAL A 251 -42.77 -20.86 10.17
N SER A 252 -41.76 -20.10 10.61
CA SER A 252 -40.56 -20.66 11.24
C SER A 252 -40.84 -21.30 12.60
N ALA A 253 -41.77 -20.73 13.37
CA ALA A 253 -42.22 -21.27 14.65
C ALA A 253 -43.06 -22.55 14.46
N GLU A 254 -43.93 -22.57 13.46
CA GLU A 254 -44.77 -23.73 13.11
C GLU A 254 -43.93 -24.88 12.48
N ALA A 255 -42.77 -24.60 11.88
CA ALA A 255 -41.85 -25.59 11.32
C ALA A 255 -41.08 -26.43 12.37
N THR A 256 -41.24 -26.16 13.67
CA THR A 256 -40.62 -26.97 14.75
C THR A 256 -41.51 -28.11 15.27
N THR A 257 -42.73 -28.25 14.76
CA THR A 257 -43.59 -29.41 15.02
C THR A 257 -43.69 -30.26 13.77
N LYS A 258 -43.25 -31.52 13.87
CA LYS A 258 -43.47 -32.57 12.87
C LYS A 258 -44.93 -32.52 12.41
N ASP A 259 -45.17 -32.12 11.15
CA ASP A 259 -46.23 -32.59 10.26
C ASP A 259 -46.18 -31.78 8.95
N VAL A 260 -45.45 -32.27 7.95
CA VAL A 260 -45.22 -31.58 6.66
C VAL A 260 -46.23 -31.98 5.57
N GLU A 261 -47.28 -32.75 5.87
CA GLU A 261 -48.15 -33.28 4.81
C GLU A 261 -49.47 -32.54 4.54
N THR A 262 -49.81 -31.47 5.28
CA THR A 262 -51.09 -30.79 5.04
C THR A 262 -50.94 -29.30 4.81
N ILE A 263 -50.30 -28.89 3.70
CA ILE A 263 -50.47 -27.50 3.26
C ILE A 263 -50.65 -27.37 1.75
N THR A 264 -51.71 -26.63 1.40
CA THR A 264 -52.18 -26.34 0.05
C THR A 264 -51.10 -25.70 -0.83
N SER A 265 -51.31 -25.74 -2.15
CA SER A 265 -50.32 -25.36 -3.17
C SER A 265 -49.71 -23.96 -2.99
N GLU A 266 -50.42 -23.02 -2.37
CA GLU A 266 -49.91 -21.66 -2.09
C GLU A 266 -48.94 -21.60 -0.89
N VAL A 267 -49.13 -22.44 0.13
CA VAL A 267 -48.23 -22.48 1.29
C VAL A 267 -46.97 -23.30 1.01
N LYS A 268 -46.99 -24.22 0.04
CA LYS A 268 -45.76 -24.86 -0.45
C LYS A 268 -44.77 -23.86 -1.04
N GLU A 269 -45.25 -22.79 -1.68
CA GLU A 269 -44.37 -21.81 -2.32
C GLU A 269 -43.84 -20.75 -1.34
N VAL A 270 -44.68 -20.31 -0.40
CA VAL A 270 -44.27 -19.40 0.70
C VAL A 270 -43.42 -20.15 1.73
N GLY A 271 -43.80 -21.37 2.10
CA GLY A 271 -43.03 -22.25 2.98
C GLY A 271 -41.69 -22.66 2.35
N LYS A 272 -41.61 -22.89 1.04
CA LYS A 272 -40.33 -23.08 0.35
C LYS A 272 -39.47 -21.81 0.34
N LYS A 273 -40.06 -20.63 0.13
CA LYS A 273 -39.35 -19.33 0.24
C LYS A 273 -38.80 -19.07 1.65
N ILE A 274 -39.51 -19.49 2.69
CA ILE A 274 -39.12 -19.31 4.10
C ILE A 274 -38.11 -20.38 4.50
N ILE A 275 -38.28 -21.63 4.10
CA ILE A 275 -37.29 -22.71 4.33
C ILE A 275 -35.99 -22.40 3.57
N GLU A 276 -36.04 -21.89 2.34
CA GLU A 276 -34.84 -21.42 1.62
C GLU A 276 -34.18 -20.24 2.35
N ALA A 277 -34.95 -19.27 2.85
CA ALA A 277 -34.43 -18.14 3.64
C ALA A 277 -33.81 -18.57 4.98
N VAL A 278 -34.43 -19.52 5.69
CA VAL A 278 -33.95 -20.03 6.99
C VAL A 278 -32.81 -21.04 6.82
N SER A 279 -32.79 -21.83 5.74
CA SER A 279 -31.67 -22.72 5.38
C SER A 279 -30.41 -21.98 4.90
N SER A 280 -30.55 -20.69 4.58
CA SER A 280 -29.45 -19.80 4.18
C SER A 280 -28.77 -19.08 5.36
N ILE A 281 -29.25 -19.29 6.59
CA ILE A 281 -28.60 -18.80 7.81
C ILE A 281 -27.59 -19.88 8.25
N PRO A 282 -26.28 -19.63 8.19
CA PRO A 282 -25.28 -20.61 8.65
C PRO A 282 -25.52 -20.95 10.12
N ALA A 283 -25.27 -22.19 10.51
CA ALA A 283 -25.33 -22.56 11.91
C ALA A 283 -24.35 -21.67 12.71
N ALA A 284 -24.69 -21.27 13.95
CA ALA A 284 -23.86 -20.35 14.74
C ALA A 284 -22.38 -20.79 14.89
N ALA A 285 -22.10 -22.09 14.74
CA ALA A 285 -20.75 -22.66 14.74
C ALA A 285 -19.96 -22.45 13.43
N GLU A 286 -20.63 -22.16 12.30
CA GLU A 286 -20.01 -21.87 11.00
C GLU A 286 -19.55 -20.40 10.88
N LEU A 287 -19.97 -19.53 11.80
CA LEU A 287 -19.68 -18.09 11.79
C LEU A 287 -18.35 -17.71 12.46
N ILE A 288 -17.71 -18.62 13.21
CA ILE A 288 -16.44 -18.37 13.90
C ILE A 288 -15.31 -19.02 13.12
N ALA A 289 -14.31 -18.22 12.74
CA ALA A 289 -13.13 -18.72 12.04
C ALA A 289 -12.00 -19.13 12.99
N ASN A 290 -11.38 -20.27 12.72
CA ASN A 290 -10.35 -20.87 13.59
C ASN A 290 -8.97 -20.19 13.48
N ASP A 291 -8.71 -19.45 12.39
CA ASP A 291 -7.39 -18.95 12.00
C ASP A 291 -7.24 -17.42 12.09
N ILE A 292 -8.11 -16.76 12.87
CA ILE A 292 -8.17 -15.28 12.95
C ILE A 292 -7.98 -14.71 14.36
N ALA A 293 -7.66 -15.55 15.35
CA ALA A 293 -7.65 -15.15 16.77
C ALA A 293 -6.84 -13.87 17.05
N ASP A 294 -5.65 -13.77 16.44
CA ASP A 294 -4.72 -12.63 16.57
C ASP A 294 -4.67 -11.76 15.31
N HIS A 295 -5.62 -11.94 14.37
CA HIS A 295 -5.61 -11.21 13.12
C HIS A 295 -6.13 -9.77 13.31
N PRO A 296 -5.47 -8.73 12.74
CA PRO A 296 -5.90 -7.33 12.92
C PRO A 296 -7.34 -7.06 12.49
N PHE A 297 -7.79 -7.71 11.42
CA PHE A 297 -9.15 -7.60 10.88
C PHE A 297 -10.13 -8.65 11.45
N LYS A 298 -9.87 -9.21 12.63
CA LYS A 298 -10.74 -10.25 13.23
C LYS A 298 -12.21 -9.83 13.28
N LYS A 299 -12.49 -8.60 13.75
CA LYS A 299 -13.87 -8.09 13.88
C LYS A 299 -14.55 -7.92 12.52
N ASP A 300 -13.80 -7.46 11.52
CA ASP A 300 -14.33 -7.30 10.16
C ASP A 300 -14.64 -8.66 9.53
N ILE A 301 -13.77 -9.64 9.76
CA ILE A 301 -13.94 -11.02 9.28
C ILE A 301 -15.19 -11.65 9.93
N GLU A 302 -15.31 -11.58 11.25
CA GLU A 302 -16.51 -12.03 11.97
C GLU A 302 -17.76 -11.29 11.43
N GLY A 303 -17.63 -10.01 11.12
CA GLY A 303 -18.70 -9.21 10.55
C GLY A 303 -19.16 -9.66 9.17
N VAL A 304 -18.26 -10.00 8.25
CA VAL A 304 -18.66 -10.48 6.91
C VAL A 304 -19.18 -11.92 6.94
N LEU A 305 -18.70 -12.74 7.88
CA LEU A 305 -19.24 -14.08 8.11
C LEU A 305 -20.69 -14.01 8.61
N GLU A 306 -20.98 -13.11 9.55
CA GLU A 306 -22.35 -12.86 10.03
C GLU A 306 -23.28 -12.37 8.92
N VAL A 307 -22.76 -11.51 8.03
CA VAL A 307 -23.48 -11.01 6.85
C VAL A 307 -23.64 -12.11 5.76
N GLY A 308 -22.83 -13.16 5.83
CA GLY A 308 -22.85 -14.30 4.91
C GLY A 308 -22.49 -13.93 3.48
N ILE A 309 -21.48 -13.08 3.25
CA ILE A 309 -21.09 -12.66 1.89
C ILE A 309 -20.49 -13.85 1.12
N ARG A 310 -21.06 -14.15 -0.05
CA ARG A 310 -20.59 -15.25 -0.88
C ARG A 310 -19.15 -15.04 -1.33
N GLY A 311 -18.30 -16.05 -1.15
CA GLY A 311 -16.85 -15.98 -1.41
C GLY A 311 -16.02 -15.58 -0.19
N LEU A 312 -16.62 -15.16 0.93
CA LEU A 312 -15.95 -14.86 2.19
C LEU A 312 -16.31 -15.84 3.32
N GLU A 313 -16.72 -17.06 2.96
CA GLU A 313 -17.07 -18.10 3.93
C GLU A 313 -15.84 -18.83 4.47
N ASN A 314 -16.03 -19.45 5.64
CA ASN A 314 -15.10 -20.44 6.14
C ASN A 314 -15.02 -21.64 5.19
N ASN A 315 -13.84 -22.23 5.05
CA ASN A 315 -13.69 -23.49 4.35
C ASN A 315 -14.25 -24.66 5.19
N VAL A 316 -14.22 -25.86 4.64
CA VAL A 316 -14.67 -27.10 5.31
C VAL A 316 -13.98 -27.41 6.64
N LYS A 317 -12.86 -26.74 6.96
CA LYS A 317 -12.12 -26.88 8.22
C LYS A 317 -12.44 -25.75 9.22
N GLY A 318 -13.36 -24.85 8.90
CA GLY A 318 -13.68 -23.69 9.72
C GLY A 318 -12.64 -22.56 9.63
N ASN A 319 -11.78 -22.55 8.61
CA ASN A 319 -10.76 -21.50 8.44
C ASN A 319 -11.23 -20.45 7.43
N PHE A 320 -11.04 -19.17 7.77
CA PHE A 320 -11.37 -18.05 6.90
C PHE A 320 -10.28 -17.80 5.84
N ARG A 321 -9.01 -18.11 6.14
CA ARG A 321 -7.84 -17.89 5.27
C ARG A 321 -7.57 -16.39 5.01
N PRO A 322 -7.34 -15.57 6.04
CA PRO A 322 -7.33 -14.11 5.92
C PRO A 322 -6.29 -13.56 4.93
N ASN A 323 -5.16 -14.25 4.76
CA ASN A 323 -4.04 -13.80 3.92
C ASN A 323 -4.11 -14.29 2.46
N GLU A 324 -5.15 -15.02 2.07
CA GLU A 324 -5.31 -15.49 0.69
C GLU A 324 -5.61 -14.29 -0.22
N VAL A 325 -4.82 -14.16 -1.29
CA VAL A 325 -4.93 -13.06 -2.26
C VAL A 325 -6.19 -13.26 -3.11
N LEU A 326 -6.98 -12.21 -3.27
CA LEU A 326 -8.18 -12.24 -4.10
C LEU A 326 -7.89 -11.92 -5.55
N SER A 327 -8.48 -12.72 -6.43
CA SER A 327 -8.56 -12.47 -7.86
C SER A 327 -9.73 -11.54 -8.21
N ARG A 328 -9.67 -10.92 -9.39
CA ARG A 328 -10.76 -10.10 -9.92
C ARG A 328 -12.08 -10.87 -10.08
N GLY A 329 -12.00 -12.15 -10.47
CA GLY A 329 -13.17 -13.02 -10.63
C GLY A 329 -13.85 -13.35 -9.30
N GLU A 330 -13.06 -13.67 -8.26
CA GLU A 330 -13.61 -13.92 -6.91
C GLU A 330 -14.26 -12.66 -6.33
N TYR A 331 -13.66 -11.49 -6.54
CA TYR A 331 -14.27 -10.24 -6.08
C TYR A 331 -15.58 -9.94 -6.83
N ALA A 332 -15.69 -10.28 -8.12
CA ALA A 332 -16.94 -10.15 -8.86
C ALA A 332 -18.07 -11.00 -8.25
N ILE A 333 -17.76 -12.21 -7.75
CA ILE A 333 -18.73 -13.07 -7.05
C ILE A 333 -19.28 -12.39 -5.79
N MET A 334 -18.40 -11.76 -5.01
CA MET A 334 -18.77 -11.01 -3.80
C MET A 334 -19.64 -9.80 -4.15
N MET A 335 -19.25 -9.05 -5.18
CA MET A 335 -20.00 -7.89 -5.66
C MET A 335 -21.39 -8.26 -6.20
N GLU A 336 -21.50 -9.39 -6.91
CA GLU A 336 -22.79 -9.92 -7.36
C GLU A 336 -23.68 -10.33 -6.17
N ASP A 337 -23.14 -11.01 -5.17
CA ASP A 337 -23.90 -11.40 -3.98
C ASP A 337 -24.45 -10.18 -3.24
N MET A 338 -23.60 -9.16 -3.04
CA MET A 338 -24.05 -7.90 -2.44
C MET A 338 -25.11 -7.21 -3.29
N LEU A 339 -24.94 -7.19 -4.60
CA LEU A 339 -25.93 -6.63 -5.52
C LEU A 339 -27.28 -7.35 -5.41
N ILE A 340 -27.30 -8.69 -5.35
CA ILE A 340 -28.52 -9.49 -5.17
C ILE A 340 -29.19 -9.15 -3.84
N LYS A 341 -28.43 -9.12 -2.75
CA LYS A 341 -28.97 -8.85 -1.41
C LYS A 341 -29.50 -7.42 -1.25
N LEU A 342 -28.86 -6.44 -1.88
CA LEU A 342 -29.28 -5.04 -1.83
C LEU A 342 -30.47 -4.75 -2.74
N THR A 343 -30.60 -5.43 -3.88
CA THR A 343 -31.66 -5.16 -4.87
C THR A 343 -32.85 -6.11 -4.75
N GLY A 344 -32.66 -7.30 -4.17
CA GLY A 344 -33.64 -8.38 -4.16
C GLY A 344 -33.76 -9.15 -5.49
N GLU A 345 -32.94 -8.85 -6.50
CA GLU A 345 -32.96 -9.52 -7.81
C GLU A 345 -32.36 -10.94 -7.76
N LYS A 346 -33.13 -11.91 -7.26
CA LYS A 346 -32.68 -13.30 -7.06
C LYS A 346 -32.31 -14.04 -8.35
N ASP A 347 -32.86 -13.64 -9.48
CA ASP A 347 -32.57 -14.26 -10.78
C ASP A 347 -31.22 -13.83 -11.38
N LEU A 348 -30.58 -12.81 -10.80
CA LEU A 348 -29.34 -12.25 -11.34
C LEU A 348 -28.23 -13.30 -11.49
N ALA A 349 -28.11 -14.23 -10.53
CA ALA A 349 -27.09 -15.29 -10.53
C ALA A 349 -27.25 -16.32 -11.68
N SER A 350 -28.44 -16.41 -12.30
CA SER A 350 -28.73 -17.34 -13.40
C SER A 350 -29.13 -16.66 -14.71
N ARG A 351 -29.30 -15.33 -14.70
CA ARG A 351 -29.79 -14.53 -15.83
C ARG A 351 -28.97 -14.69 -17.11
N TYR A 352 -27.67 -14.97 -16.99
CA TYR A 352 -26.73 -14.96 -18.11
C TYR A 352 -26.24 -16.35 -18.56
N VAL A 353 -26.81 -17.45 -18.05
CA VAL A 353 -26.36 -18.83 -18.35
C VAL A 353 -26.27 -19.15 -19.85
N SER A 354 -27.12 -18.54 -20.68
CA SER A 354 -27.15 -18.71 -22.15
C SER A 354 -26.52 -17.55 -22.93
N SER A 355 -25.92 -16.57 -22.25
CA SER A 355 -25.36 -15.37 -22.89
C SER A 355 -23.95 -15.61 -23.42
N LYS A 356 -23.61 -14.94 -24.51
CA LYS A 356 -22.23 -14.90 -25.01
C LYS A 356 -21.40 -13.94 -24.15
N SER A 357 -20.17 -14.34 -23.83
CA SER A 357 -19.25 -13.46 -23.11
C SER A 357 -18.92 -12.20 -23.90
N LEU A 358 -18.85 -11.08 -23.20
CA LEU A 358 -18.34 -9.81 -23.71
C LEU A 358 -16.81 -9.70 -23.61
N PHE A 359 -16.18 -10.64 -22.89
CA PHE A 359 -14.75 -10.66 -22.63
C PHE A 359 -14.09 -11.85 -23.33
N PRO A 360 -12.96 -11.65 -24.02
CA PRO A 360 -12.27 -12.72 -24.76
C PRO A 360 -11.70 -13.81 -23.83
N ASP A 361 -11.47 -13.48 -22.56
CA ASP A 361 -10.84 -14.33 -21.55
C ASP A 361 -11.79 -14.82 -20.45
N VAL A 362 -13.11 -14.69 -20.65
CA VAL A 362 -14.13 -15.17 -19.72
C VAL A 362 -15.15 -16.07 -20.45
N PRO A 363 -14.81 -17.32 -20.78
CA PRO A 363 -15.76 -18.28 -21.34
C PRO A 363 -16.92 -18.60 -20.37
N ALA A 364 -18.04 -19.04 -20.93
CA ALA A 364 -19.31 -19.22 -20.21
C ALA A 364 -19.28 -20.34 -19.15
N ASP A 365 -18.30 -21.24 -19.22
CA ASP A 365 -18.09 -22.35 -18.30
C ASP A 365 -17.26 -21.98 -17.06
N MET A 366 -16.72 -20.75 -16.98
CA MET A 366 -15.98 -20.30 -15.80
C MET A 366 -16.88 -20.12 -14.58
N PRO A 367 -16.41 -20.48 -13.36
CA PRO A 367 -17.19 -20.37 -12.13
C PRO A 367 -17.71 -18.96 -11.80
N TYR A 368 -16.98 -17.92 -12.24
CA TYR A 368 -17.31 -16.51 -12.02
C TYR A 368 -17.93 -15.83 -13.26
N PHE A 369 -18.27 -16.58 -14.33
CA PHE A 369 -18.80 -16.00 -15.56
C PHE A 369 -20.04 -15.13 -15.31
N ASN A 370 -21.09 -15.68 -14.69
CA ASN A 370 -22.33 -14.95 -14.42
C ASN A 370 -22.06 -13.70 -13.57
N ALA A 371 -21.27 -13.84 -12.50
CA ALA A 371 -20.91 -12.74 -11.63
C ALA A 371 -20.22 -11.60 -12.38
N ILE A 372 -19.24 -11.92 -13.25
CA ILE A 372 -18.55 -10.93 -14.08
C ILE A 372 -19.53 -10.21 -15.01
N ILE A 373 -20.41 -10.92 -15.71
CA ILE A 373 -21.40 -10.30 -16.59
C ILE A 373 -22.38 -9.42 -15.79
N SER A 374 -22.82 -9.88 -14.62
CA SER A 374 -23.73 -9.14 -13.73
C SER A 374 -23.14 -7.80 -13.27
N VAL A 375 -21.89 -7.78 -12.83
CA VAL A 375 -21.27 -6.54 -12.31
C VAL A 375 -20.76 -5.62 -13.42
N THR A 376 -20.38 -6.17 -14.58
CA THR A 376 -19.88 -5.36 -15.71
C THR A 376 -21.00 -4.74 -16.54
N SER A 377 -22.12 -5.44 -16.75
CA SER A 377 -23.32 -4.90 -17.42
C SER A 377 -23.95 -3.71 -16.68
N ARG A 378 -23.66 -3.58 -15.38
CA ARG A 378 -24.07 -2.45 -14.53
C ARG A 378 -22.98 -1.40 -14.33
N GLU A 379 -21.84 -1.55 -15.00
CA GLU A 379 -20.67 -0.67 -14.88
C GLU A 379 -20.15 -0.57 -13.43
N ILE A 380 -20.30 -1.63 -12.64
CA ILE A 380 -19.74 -1.72 -11.28
C ILE A 380 -18.27 -2.15 -11.37
N MET A 381 -17.96 -3.09 -12.26
CA MET A 381 -16.59 -3.43 -12.67
C MET A 381 -16.41 -3.22 -14.18
N GLU A 382 -15.15 -3.12 -14.63
CA GLU A 382 -14.79 -2.87 -16.03
C GLU A 382 -13.69 -3.83 -16.48
N ALA A 383 -13.43 -3.91 -17.79
CA ALA A 383 -12.29 -4.66 -18.34
C ALA A 383 -10.97 -4.18 -17.70
N LYS A 384 -10.05 -5.10 -17.38
CA LYS A 384 -8.72 -4.74 -16.87
C LYS A 384 -7.90 -4.01 -17.93
N ASN A 385 -8.04 -4.45 -19.17
CA ASN A 385 -7.33 -3.89 -20.30
C ASN A 385 -8.33 -3.42 -21.36
N LEU A 386 -8.54 -2.10 -21.41
CA LEU A 386 -9.46 -1.48 -22.38
C LEU A 386 -9.02 -1.66 -23.85
N LYS A 387 -7.74 -1.96 -24.11
CA LYS A 387 -7.25 -2.18 -25.48
C LYS A 387 -7.55 -3.59 -25.99
N THR A 388 -7.38 -4.60 -25.12
CA THR A 388 -7.64 -6.01 -25.49
C THR A 388 -9.06 -6.44 -25.18
N GLY A 389 -9.77 -5.69 -24.34
CA GLY A 389 -11.10 -6.05 -23.85
C GLY A 389 -11.07 -7.14 -22.77
N GLU A 390 -9.90 -7.52 -22.25
CA GLU A 390 -9.77 -8.60 -21.25
C GLU A 390 -10.25 -8.18 -19.86
N PHE A 391 -11.00 -9.06 -19.19
CA PHE A 391 -11.39 -8.88 -17.79
C PHE A 391 -10.29 -9.31 -16.82
N ALA A 392 -9.42 -10.24 -17.21
CA ALA A 392 -8.35 -10.82 -16.43
C ALA A 392 -8.82 -11.43 -15.09
N PRO A 393 -9.75 -12.41 -15.09
CA PRO A 393 -10.41 -12.88 -13.88
C PRO A 393 -9.47 -13.52 -12.86
N LEU A 394 -8.40 -14.19 -13.32
CA LEU A 394 -7.41 -14.85 -12.47
C LEU A 394 -6.33 -13.89 -11.95
N LYS A 395 -6.30 -12.62 -12.41
CA LYS A 395 -5.30 -11.66 -11.93
C LYS A 395 -5.69 -11.12 -10.56
N PRO A 396 -4.70 -10.86 -9.69
CA PRO A 396 -4.95 -10.22 -8.40
C PRO A 396 -5.69 -8.89 -8.54
N LEU A 397 -6.58 -8.61 -7.59
CA LEU A 397 -7.27 -7.33 -7.48
C LEU A 397 -6.45 -6.36 -6.63
N SER A 398 -6.19 -5.14 -7.14
CA SER A 398 -5.53 -4.07 -6.36
C SER A 398 -6.53 -3.34 -5.46
N GLY A 399 -6.07 -2.78 -4.35
CA GLY A 399 -6.99 -2.14 -3.39
C GLY A 399 -7.69 -0.89 -3.91
N VAL A 400 -7.01 -0.07 -4.73
CA VAL A 400 -7.68 1.07 -5.41
C VAL A 400 -8.80 0.61 -6.35
N GLU A 401 -8.64 -0.55 -6.99
CA GLU A 401 -9.65 -1.11 -7.88
C GLU A 401 -10.85 -1.66 -7.10
N ALA A 402 -10.59 -2.32 -5.96
CA ALA A 402 -11.62 -2.76 -5.03
C ALA A 402 -12.47 -1.58 -4.51
N LEU A 403 -11.82 -0.51 -4.07
CA LEU A 403 -12.51 0.70 -3.59
C LEU A 403 -13.30 1.41 -4.70
N LEU A 404 -12.74 1.52 -5.91
CA LEU A 404 -13.49 2.06 -7.06
C LEU A 404 -14.73 1.22 -7.37
N THR A 405 -14.63 -0.10 -7.23
CA THR A 405 -15.75 -1.02 -7.43
C THR A 405 -16.84 -0.81 -6.37
N ILE A 406 -16.46 -0.66 -5.09
CA ILE A 406 -17.37 -0.30 -4.00
C ILE A 406 -18.04 1.06 -4.26
N ARG A 407 -17.26 2.07 -4.67
CA ARG A 407 -17.78 3.41 -4.99
C ARG A 407 -18.83 3.35 -6.10
N LYS A 408 -18.54 2.63 -7.19
CA LYS A 408 -19.48 2.45 -8.30
C LYS A 408 -20.73 1.70 -7.88
N LEU A 409 -20.63 0.67 -7.04
CA LEU A 409 -21.80 -0.01 -6.45
C LEU A 409 -22.68 1.01 -5.70
N LYS A 410 -22.08 1.81 -4.80
CA LYS A 410 -22.79 2.84 -4.04
C LYS A 410 -23.49 3.83 -4.97
N ASP A 411 -22.79 4.33 -5.98
CA ASP A 411 -23.34 5.31 -6.93
C ASP A 411 -24.50 4.73 -7.75
N LYS A 412 -24.36 3.49 -8.26
CA LYS A 412 -25.40 2.82 -9.06
C LYS A 412 -26.65 2.50 -8.26
N LEU A 413 -26.50 2.19 -6.97
CA LEU A 413 -27.60 1.88 -6.06
C LEU A 413 -28.06 3.10 -5.25
N LYS A 414 -27.46 4.28 -5.46
CA LYS A 414 -27.74 5.52 -4.72
C LYS A 414 -27.65 5.35 -3.19
N LEU A 415 -26.66 4.59 -2.76
CA LEU A 415 -26.37 4.33 -1.35
C LEU A 415 -25.48 5.48 -0.84
N ASN A 416 -26.07 6.39 -0.08
CA ASN A 416 -25.34 7.50 0.53
C ASN A 416 -24.55 7.02 1.75
#